data_AF-A0A371NQ84-F1
#
_entry.id   AF-A0A371NQ84-F1
#
_cell.length_a   1.000
_cell.length_b   1.000
_cell.length_c   1.000
_cell.angle_alpha   90.00
_cell.angle_beta   90.00
_cell.angle_gamma   90.00
#
_symmetry.space_group_name_H-M   'P 1'
#
loop_
_entity.id
_entity.type
_entity.pdbx_description
1 polymer ?
#
loop_
_entity_poly.entity_id
_entity_poly.type
_entity_poly.pdbx_seq_one_letter_code
_entity_poly.pdbx_strand_id
1 'polypeptide(L)'
;MNLRILLRTWIVCLFALLPLLALLLVPQLMRSRAGSEQLLFLGTGLLLVLLTVAFVAAPVPSSVAAPEAGVWDRRTSMRTAAAVWRKRPGRASGALLAGIAVYALGQTVGYGVGVIVPYIEDNPAHLSDPTQSPWILHYPAYALQAVVLYLITAFAVAVYAALLRAAAPATALSAAASAP
;
A
#
# COMPACT_ATOMS: atom_id res chain seq x y z
N MET A 1 16.24 -1.16 -12.74
CA MET A 1 15.37 -1.98 -11.86
C MET A 1 15.07 -3.28 -12.57
N ASN A 2 15.22 -4.45 -11.93
CA ASN A 2 14.92 -5.74 -12.56
C ASN A 2 13.41 -6.01 -12.51
N LEU A 3 12.76 -6.06 -13.68
CA LEU A 3 11.31 -6.24 -13.81
C LEU A 3 10.81 -7.52 -13.13
N ARG A 4 11.57 -8.62 -13.21
CA ARG A 4 11.20 -9.89 -12.59
C ARG A 4 11.14 -9.79 -11.06
N ILE A 5 12.08 -9.05 -10.46
CA ILE A 5 12.09 -8.81 -9.00
C ILE A 5 10.89 -7.95 -8.61
N LEU A 6 10.60 -6.90 -9.39
CA LEU A 6 9.43 -6.05 -9.16
C LEU A 6 8.13 -6.85 -9.19
N LEU A 7 7.90 -7.63 -10.25
CA LEU A 7 6.66 -8.41 -10.41
C LEU A 7 6.50 -9.46 -9.30
N ARG A 8 7.57 -10.17 -8.93
CA ARG A 8 7.53 -11.11 -7.81
C ARG A 8 7.26 -10.41 -6.49
N THR A 9 7.89 -9.26 -6.25
CA THR A 9 7.66 -8.47 -5.04
C THR A 9 6.22 -7.98 -4.98
N TRP A 10 5.67 -7.53 -6.11
CA TRP A 10 4.27 -7.12 -6.21
C TRP A 10 3.32 -8.25 -5.85
N ILE A 11 3.53 -9.46 -6.41
CA ILE A 11 2.72 -10.64 -6.07
C ILE A 11 2.79 -10.94 -4.56
N VAL A 12 3.97 -10.92 -3.94
CA VAL A 12 4.08 -11.16 -2.50
C VAL A 12 3.42 -10.04 -1.69
N CYS A 13 3.52 -8.79 -2.13
CA CYS A 13 2.81 -7.66 -1.55
C CYS A 13 1.27 -7.84 -1.62
N LEU A 14 0.74 -8.45 -2.70
CA LEU A 14 -0.70 -8.77 -2.79
C LEU A 14 -1.19 -9.76 -1.73
N PHE A 15 -0.31 -10.52 -1.09
CA PHE A 15 -0.67 -11.38 0.04
C PHE A 15 -0.37 -10.69 1.37
N ALA A 16 0.79 -10.03 1.47
CA ALA A 16 1.19 -9.34 2.70
C ALA A 16 0.26 -8.18 3.07
N LEU A 17 -0.41 -7.58 2.07
CA LEU A 17 -1.27 -6.41 2.26
C LEU A 17 -2.77 -6.77 2.27
N LEU A 18 -3.15 -8.04 2.39
CA LEU A 18 -4.55 -8.43 2.54
C LEU A 18 -5.32 -7.67 3.66
N PRO A 19 -4.71 -7.32 4.81
CA PRO A 19 -5.38 -6.48 5.81
C PRO A 19 -5.79 -5.10 5.26
N LEU A 20 -5.02 -4.53 4.33
CA LEU A 20 -5.36 -3.28 3.65
C LEU A 20 -6.57 -3.47 2.75
N LEU A 21 -6.62 -4.57 1.98
CA LEU A 21 -7.78 -4.89 1.15
C LEU A 21 -9.03 -5.09 2.02
N ALA A 22 -8.92 -5.83 3.12
CA ALA A 22 -10.02 -6.05 4.05
C ALA A 22 -10.57 -4.72 4.57
N LEU A 23 -9.71 -3.77 4.97
CA LEU A 23 -10.13 -2.44 5.39
C LEU A 23 -10.83 -1.67 4.25
N LEU A 24 -10.25 -1.67 3.05
CA LEU A 24 -10.81 -0.96 1.89
C LEU A 24 -12.18 -1.52 1.48
N LEU A 25 -12.46 -2.80 1.76
CA LEU A 25 -13.75 -3.43 1.48
C LEU A 25 -14.84 -3.09 2.52
N VAL A 26 -14.53 -2.40 3.62
CA VAL A 26 -15.53 -1.98 4.62
C VAL A 26 -15.97 -0.54 4.34
N PRO A 27 -17.09 -0.31 3.62
CA PRO A 27 -17.51 1.03 3.21
C PRO A 27 -17.81 1.94 4.40
N GLN A 28 -18.32 1.41 5.51
CA GLN A 28 -18.63 2.19 6.72
C GLN A 28 -17.39 2.87 7.32
N LEU A 29 -16.20 2.27 7.12
CA LEU A 29 -14.92 2.81 7.62
C LEU A 29 -14.27 3.77 6.61
N MET A 30 -14.58 3.64 5.32
CA MET A 30 -13.90 4.38 4.25
C MET A 30 -14.75 5.50 3.63
N ARG A 31 -16.06 5.54 3.89
CA ARG A 31 -16.99 6.51 3.31
C ARG A 31 -17.99 7.00 4.37
N SER A 32 -18.00 8.30 4.63
CA SER A 32 -18.98 8.92 5.55
C SER A 32 -20.42 8.63 5.13
N ARG A 33 -20.70 8.62 3.83
CA ARG A 33 -22.03 8.35 3.26
C ARG A 33 -22.56 6.92 3.51
N ALA A 34 -21.69 5.98 3.88
CA ALA A 34 -22.07 4.61 4.22
C ALA A 34 -22.09 4.34 5.73
N GLY A 35 -21.70 5.31 6.56
CA GLY A 35 -21.53 5.14 8.00
C GLY A 35 -21.62 6.47 8.74
N SER A 36 -20.72 6.70 9.70
CA SER A 36 -20.62 7.94 10.46
C SER A 36 -19.25 8.59 10.26
N GLU A 37 -19.15 9.89 10.55
CA GLU A 37 -17.86 10.60 10.51
C GLU A 37 -16.85 10.01 11.49
N GLN A 38 -17.31 9.51 12.64
CA GLN A 38 -16.45 8.84 13.64
C GLN A 38 -15.85 7.54 13.07
N LEU A 39 -16.65 6.73 12.37
CA LEU A 39 -16.16 5.51 11.72
C LEU A 39 -15.20 5.84 10.57
N LEU A 40 -15.47 6.90 9.81
CA LEU A 40 -14.56 7.38 8.77
C LEU A 40 -13.21 7.83 9.36
N PHE A 41 -13.23 8.54 10.49
CA PHE A 41 -12.01 8.95 11.18
C PHE A 41 -11.20 7.74 11.65
N LEU A 42 -11.86 6.77 12.28
CA LEU A 42 -11.23 5.52 12.72
C LEU A 42 -10.63 4.75 11.54
N GLY A 43 -11.40 4.57 10.46
CA GLY A 43 -10.96 3.89 9.25
C GLY A 43 -9.78 4.58 8.59
N THR A 44 -9.80 5.91 8.51
CA THR A 44 -8.68 6.72 7.97
C THR A 44 -7.42 6.57 8.84
N GLY A 45 -7.57 6.60 10.16
CA GLY A 45 -6.46 6.36 11.09
C GLY A 45 -5.85 4.97 10.89
N LEU A 46 -6.69 3.94 10.79
CA LEU A 46 -6.24 2.56 10.55
C LEU A 46 -5.57 2.43 9.17
N LEU A 47 -6.10 3.10 8.15
CA LEU A 47 -5.51 3.14 6.81
C LEU A 47 -4.09 3.73 6.86
N LEU A 48 -3.89 4.85 7.55
CA LEU A 48 -2.58 5.47 7.71
C LEU A 48 -1.59 4.55 8.42
N VAL A 49 -2.03 3.86 9.48
CA VAL A 49 -1.21 2.87 10.19
C VAL A 49 -0.81 1.73 9.25
N LEU A 50 -1.76 1.14 8.53
CA LEU A 50 -1.50 0.04 7.60
C LEU A 50 -0.57 0.46 6.46
N LEU A 51 -0.75 1.66 5.89
CA LEU A 51 0.14 2.20 4.85
C LEU A 51 1.55 2.42 5.40
N THR A 52 1.67 3.01 6.59
CA THR A 52 2.97 3.22 7.23
C THR A 52 3.69 1.90 7.45
N VAL A 53 3.00 0.90 8.02
CA VAL A 53 3.54 -0.45 8.21
C VAL A 53 3.91 -1.07 6.87
N ALA A 54 3.09 -0.93 5.83
CA ALA A 54 3.37 -1.47 4.51
C ALA A 54 4.67 -0.94 3.91
N PHE A 55 4.92 0.37 4.00
CA PHE A 55 6.16 0.98 3.52
C PHE A 55 7.36 0.64 4.43
N VAL A 56 7.20 0.69 5.75
CA VAL A 56 8.30 0.35 6.67
C VAL A 56 8.72 -1.11 6.53
N ALA A 57 7.76 -2.03 6.45
CA ALA A 57 7.99 -3.46 6.35
C ALA A 57 8.23 -3.97 4.92
N ALA A 58 8.17 -3.10 3.89
CA ALA A 58 8.34 -3.45 2.49
C ALA A 58 9.60 -4.28 2.14
N PRO A 59 10.75 -4.16 2.86
CA PRO A 59 11.91 -5.03 2.62
C PRO A 59 11.61 -6.52 2.84
N VAL A 60 10.68 -6.86 3.75
CA VAL A 60 10.32 -8.25 4.07
C VAL A 60 9.67 -8.96 2.87
N PRO A 61 8.54 -8.52 2.28
CA PRO A 61 7.95 -9.17 1.11
C PRO A 61 8.91 -9.18 -0.09
N SER A 62 9.75 -8.15 -0.26
CA SER A 62 10.79 -8.16 -1.29
C SER A 62 11.84 -9.24 -1.08
N SER A 63 12.26 -9.48 0.16
CA SER A 63 13.21 -10.55 0.50
C SER A 63 12.64 -11.96 0.35
N VAL A 64 11.33 -12.13 0.53
CA VAL A 64 10.63 -13.39 0.24
C VAL A 64 10.52 -13.61 -1.28
N ALA A 65 10.23 -12.55 -2.03
CA ALA A 65 10.05 -12.61 -3.48
C ALA A 65 11.34 -12.91 -4.27
N ALA A 66 12.47 -12.40 -3.79
CA ALA A 66 13.76 -12.54 -4.46
C ALA A 66 14.92 -12.57 -3.44
N PRO A 67 15.08 -13.64 -2.65
CA PRO A 67 16.12 -13.68 -1.62
C PRO A 67 17.52 -13.57 -2.23
N GLU A 68 18.42 -12.89 -1.53
CA GLU A 68 19.86 -12.84 -1.83
C GLU A 68 20.64 -13.05 -0.53
N ALA A 69 21.27 -14.22 -0.43
CA ALA A 69 21.85 -14.72 0.82
C ALA A 69 22.88 -13.73 1.37
N GLY A 70 22.72 -13.37 2.65
CA GLY A 70 23.69 -12.48 3.32
C GLY A 70 23.66 -11.03 2.84
N VAL A 71 22.65 -10.60 2.08
CA VAL A 71 22.48 -9.18 1.71
C VAL A 71 21.02 -8.77 1.85
N TRP A 72 20.12 -9.55 1.27
CA TRP A 72 18.69 -9.25 1.18
C TRP A 72 17.85 -10.52 1.33
N ASP A 73 18.02 -11.19 2.47
CA ASP A 73 17.19 -12.31 2.91
C ASP A 73 16.22 -11.88 4.03
N ARG A 74 15.37 -12.81 4.49
CA ARG A 74 14.32 -12.52 5.49
C ARG A 74 14.87 -12.01 6.82
N ARG A 75 16.09 -12.41 7.21
CA ARG A 75 16.72 -12.01 8.48
C ARG A 75 17.47 -10.69 8.36
N THR A 76 17.96 -10.38 7.16
CA THR A 76 18.88 -9.26 6.93
C THR A 76 18.24 -8.05 6.25
N SER A 77 17.15 -8.22 5.51
CA SER A 77 16.53 -7.19 4.66
C SER A 77 16.21 -5.87 5.39
N MET A 78 15.62 -5.93 6.58
CA MET A 78 15.30 -4.74 7.37
C MET A 78 16.56 -3.99 7.83
N ARG A 79 17.60 -4.73 8.26
CA ARG A 79 18.88 -4.15 8.66
C ARG A 79 19.61 -3.53 7.47
N THR A 80 19.59 -4.22 6.32
CA THR A 80 20.19 -3.71 5.08
C THR A 80 19.45 -2.47 4.59
N ALA A 81 18.11 -2.46 4.64
CA ALA A 81 17.31 -1.28 4.34
C ALA A 81 17.64 -0.09 5.25
N ALA A 82 17.75 -0.32 6.56
CA ALA A 82 18.19 0.71 7.51
C ALA A 82 19.63 1.18 7.23
N ALA A 83 20.52 0.31 6.76
CA ALA A 83 21.86 0.70 6.33
C ALA A 83 21.82 1.56 5.05
N VAL A 84 20.92 1.29 4.10
CA VAL A 84 20.71 2.12 2.91
C VAL A 84 20.21 3.51 3.30
N TRP A 85 19.22 3.61 4.19
CA TRP A 85 18.73 4.90 4.70
C TRP A 85 19.83 5.74 5.38
N ARG A 86 20.73 5.10 6.13
CA ARG A 86 21.85 5.79 6.79
C ARG A 86 22.98 6.17 5.84
N LYS A 87 23.37 5.28 4.93
CA LYS A 87 24.58 5.44 4.09
C LYS A 87 24.29 6.09 2.73
N ARG A 88 23.06 6.00 2.23
CA ARG A 88 22.64 6.48 0.91
C ARG A 88 21.25 7.13 0.99
N PRO A 89 21.05 8.16 1.84
CA PRO A 89 19.74 8.76 2.08
C PRO A 89 19.10 9.26 0.78
N GLY A 90 19.85 9.90 -0.13
CA GLY A 90 19.28 10.37 -1.39
C GLY A 90 18.70 9.25 -2.27
N ARG A 91 19.31 8.06 -2.29
CA ARG A 91 18.78 6.90 -3.03
C ARG A 91 17.55 6.31 -2.33
N ALA A 92 17.56 6.28 -1.00
CA ALA A 92 16.43 5.81 -0.20
C ALA A 92 15.21 6.74 -0.33
N SER A 93 15.42 8.05 -0.19
CA SER A 93 14.40 9.07 -0.42
C SER A 93 13.88 9.04 -1.85
N GLY A 94 14.75 8.89 -2.86
CA GLY A 94 14.32 8.73 -4.25
C GLY A 94 13.44 7.49 -4.47
N ALA A 95 13.77 6.36 -3.83
CA ALA A 95 12.94 5.15 -3.87
C ALA A 95 11.58 5.38 -3.20
N LEU A 96 11.55 6.05 -2.05
CA LEU A 96 10.32 6.36 -1.33
C LEU A 96 9.42 7.30 -2.14
N LEU A 97 10.00 8.37 -2.68
CA LEU A 97 9.29 9.33 -3.53
C LEU A 97 8.74 8.66 -4.79
N ALA A 98 9.49 7.74 -5.40
CA ALA A 98 8.97 6.96 -6.53
C ALA A 98 7.77 6.10 -6.14
N GLY A 99 7.82 5.42 -4.99
CA GLY A 99 6.66 4.67 -4.47
C GLY A 99 5.46 5.57 -4.19
N ILE A 100 5.67 6.72 -3.53
CA ILE A 100 4.63 7.71 -3.26
C ILE A 100 4.03 8.26 -4.55
N ALA A 101 4.85 8.55 -5.57
CA ALA A 101 4.38 9.03 -6.86
C ALA A 101 3.47 8.00 -7.55
N VAL A 102 3.84 6.72 -7.53
CA VAL A 102 2.99 5.63 -8.06
C VAL A 102 1.68 5.53 -7.28
N TYR A 103 1.73 5.64 -5.95
CA TYR A 103 0.52 5.64 -5.12
C TYR A 103 -0.39 6.83 -5.45
N ALA A 104 0.16 8.04 -5.58
CA ALA A 104 -0.57 9.25 -5.92
C ALA A 104 -1.24 9.15 -7.30
N LEU A 105 -0.51 8.67 -8.31
CA LEU A 105 -1.09 8.38 -9.64
C LEU A 105 -2.21 7.34 -9.54
N GLY A 106 -2.06 6.35 -8.65
CA GLY A 106 -3.09 5.37 -8.35
C GLY A 106 -4.37 5.96 -7.79
N GLN A 107 -4.28 7.01 -6.97
CA GLN A 107 -5.46 7.72 -6.46
C GLN A 107 -6.24 8.38 -7.60
N THR A 108 -5.55 8.94 -8.61
CA THR A 108 -6.19 9.50 -9.80
C THR A 108 -6.94 8.42 -10.60
N VAL A 109 -6.35 7.22 -10.74
CA VAL A 109 -7.01 6.09 -11.39
C VAL A 109 -8.24 5.64 -10.59
N GLY A 110 -8.10 5.51 -9.26
CA GLY A 110 -9.23 5.14 -8.40
C GLY A 110 -10.36 6.17 -8.42
N TYR A 111 -10.04 7.46 -8.50
CA TYR A 111 -11.02 8.52 -8.73
C TYR A 111 -11.73 8.33 -10.07
N GLY A 112 -10.99 8.11 -11.16
CA GLY A 112 -11.55 7.83 -12.48
C GLY A 112 -12.52 6.65 -12.48
N VAL A 113 -12.17 5.55 -11.80
CA VAL A 113 -13.08 4.39 -11.64
C VAL A 113 -14.37 4.79 -10.93
N GLY A 114 -14.29 5.60 -9.86
CA GLY A 114 -15.47 6.07 -9.13
C GLY A 114 -16.36 7.02 -9.93
N VAL A 115 -15.81 7.71 -10.94
CA VAL A 115 -16.57 8.54 -11.88
C VAL A 115 -17.25 7.69 -12.95
N ILE A 116 -16.57 6.68 -13.48
CA ILE A 116 -17.08 5.80 -14.55
C ILE A 116 -18.10 4.81 -14.01
N VAL A 117 -17.87 4.28 -12.80
CA VAL A 117 -18.74 3.32 -12.12
C VAL A 117 -19.12 3.90 -10.75
N PRO A 118 -20.12 4.81 -10.71
CA PRO A 118 -20.60 5.37 -9.46
C PRO A 118 -21.08 4.27 -8.53
N TYR A 119 -20.69 4.36 -7.26
CA TYR A 119 -21.08 3.40 -6.23
C TYR A 119 -21.98 4.01 -5.15
N ILE A 120 -22.25 5.32 -5.22
CA ILE A 120 -23.17 6.03 -4.35
C ILE A 120 -24.12 6.87 -5.19
N GLU A 121 -25.40 6.76 -4.89
CA GLU A 121 -26.47 7.55 -5.48
C GLU A 121 -27.39 8.10 -4.38
N ASP A 122 -28.12 9.18 -4.69
CA ASP A 122 -29.13 9.73 -3.80
C ASP A 122 -30.29 8.74 -3.64
N ASN A 123 -30.79 8.56 -2.41
CA ASN A 123 -31.93 7.71 -2.17
C ASN A 123 -33.25 8.49 -2.38
N PRO A 124 -34.03 8.23 -3.44
CA PRO A 124 -35.30 8.92 -3.65
C PRO A 124 -36.30 8.67 -2.52
N ALA A 125 -36.22 7.53 -1.82
CA ALA A 125 -37.10 7.23 -0.70
C ALA A 125 -36.87 8.17 0.50
N HIS A 126 -35.67 8.75 0.64
CA HIS A 126 -35.36 9.72 1.69
C HIS A 126 -36.15 11.02 1.54
N LEU A 127 -36.54 11.38 0.31
CA LEU A 127 -37.35 12.58 0.06
C LEU A 127 -38.77 12.45 0.64
N SER A 128 -39.31 11.23 0.68
CA SER A 128 -40.63 10.92 1.24
C SER A 128 -40.60 10.45 2.69
N ASP A 129 -39.48 9.87 3.13
CA ASP A 129 -39.29 9.34 4.49
C ASP A 129 -37.87 9.67 5.00
N PRO A 130 -37.73 10.72 5.82
CA PRO A 130 -36.43 11.14 6.37
C PRO A 130 -35.75 10.11 7.27
N THR A 131 -36.44 9.03 7.66
CA THR A 131 -35.84 7.95 8.47
C THR A 131 -35.01 6.97 7.64
N GLN A 132 -35.18 6.97 6.31
CA GLN A 132 -34.34 6.19 5.40
C GLN A 132 -32.95 6.81 5.27
N SER A 133 -31.94 6.02 4.89
CA SER A 133 -30.61 6.55 4.53
C SER A 133 -30.72 7.52 3.34
N PRO A 134 -30.04 8.69 3.36
CA PRO A 134 -29.99 9.60 2.21
C PRO A 134 -29.22 9.03 1.02
N TRP A 135 -28.43 7.97 1.22
CA TRP A 135 -27.57 7.38 0.20
C TRP A 135 -27.90 5.90 -0.05
N ILE A 136 -27.83 5.50 -1.31
CA ILE A 136 -27.81 4.10 -1.74
C ILE A 136 -26.37 3.73 -2.10
N LEU A 137 -25.86 2.62 -1.55
CA LEU A 137 -24.51 2.13 -1.82
C LEU A 137 -24.56 0.88 -2.72
N HIS A 138 -23.98 0.97 -3.91
CA HIS A 138 -23.78 -0.18 -4.80
C HIS A 138 -22.49 -0.89 -4.45
N TYR A 139 -22.57 -1.87 -3.55
CA TYR A 139 -21.39 -2.57 -3.03
C TYR A 139 -20.47 -3.18 -4.10
N PRO A 140 -20.95 -3.80 -5.20
CA PRO A 140 -20.06 -4.32 -6.24
C PRO A 140 -19.19 -3.24 -6.91
N ALA A 141 -19.77 -2.07 -7.20
CA ALA A 141 -19.04 -0.94 -7.76
C ALA A 141 -18.02 -0.37 -6.78
N TYR A 142 -18.41 -0.29 -5.50
CA TYR A 142 -17.51 0.10 -4.41
C TYR A 142 -16.33 -0.86 -4.28
N ALA A 143 -16.61 -2.17 -4.27
CA ALA A 143 -15.60 -3.22 -4.16
C ALA A 143 -14.62 -3.20 -5.34
N LEU A 144 -15.10 -2.92 -6.56
CA LEU A 144 -14.25 -2.74 -7.73
C LEU A 144 -13.25 -1.59 -7.53
N GLN A 145 -13.72 -0.43 -7.07
CA GLN A 145 -12.84 0.71 -6.77
C GLN A 145 -11.82 0.36 -5.67
N ALA A 146 -12.26 -0.30 -4.60
CA ALA A 146 -11.40 -0.75 -3.51
C ALA A 146 -10.29 -1.71 -4.00
N VAL A 147 -10.63 -2.67 -4.85
CA VAL A 147 -9.68 -3.62 -5.45
C VAL A 147 -8.67 -2.89 -6.34
N VAL A 148 -9.10 -1.93 -7.16
CA VAL A 148 -8.17 -1.14 -7.99
C VAL A 148 -7.18 -0.36 -7.13
N LEU A 149 -7.67 0.35 -6.11
CA LEU A 149 -6.82 1.08 -5.17
C LEU A 149 -5.84 0.15 -4.44
N TYR A 150 -6.31 -1.03 -4.05
CA TYR A 150 -5.49 -2.06 -3.43
C TYR A 150 -4.34 -2.53 -4.32
N LEU A 151 -4.65 -2.91 -5.57
CA LEU A 151 -3.66 -3.40 -6.53
C LEU A 151 -2.56 -2.36 -6.78
N ILE A 152 -2.93 -1.09 -6.93
CA ILE A 152 -1.98 0.00 -7.18
C ILE A 152 -1.17 0.31 -5.91
N THR A 153 -1.78 0.26 -4.74
CA THR A 153 -1.06 0.45 -3.47
C THR A 153 -0.02 -0.64 -3.25
N ALA A 154 -0.38 -1.90 -3.50
CA ALA A 154 0.57 -3.01 -3.44
C ALA A 154 1.70 -2.85 -4.46
N PHE A 155 1.39 -2.33 -5.66
CA PHE A 155 2.39 -2.04 -6.68
C PHE A 155 3.35 -0.91 -6.24
N ALA A 156 2.83 0.16 -5.65
CA ALA A 156 3.62 1.27 -5.12
C ALA A 156 4.62 0.81 -4.04
N VAL A 157 4.18 -0.05 -3.11
CA VAL A 157 5.04 -0.65 -2.08
C VAL A 157 6.11 -1.53 -2.72
N ALA A 158 5.77 -2.30 -3.75
CA ALA A 158 6.73 -3.14 -4.47
C ALA A 158 7.77 -2.33 -5.25
N VAL A 159 7.37 -1.21 -5.88
CA VAL A 159 8.29 -0.27 -6.55
C VAL A 159 9.28 0.29 -5.54
N TYR A 160 8.78 0.80 -4.40
CA TYR A 160 9.64 1.30 -3.32
C TYR A 160 10.63 0.22 -2.86
N ALA A 161 10.15 -0.99 -2.55
CA ALA A 161 11.00 -2.07 -2.05
C ALA A 161 12.06 -2.51 -3.07
N ALA A 162 11.69 -2.61 -4.35
CA ALA A 162 12.60 -3.00 -5.42
C ALA A 162 13.69 -1.94 -5.68
N LEU A 163 13.34 -0.66 -5.61
CA LEU A 163 14.30 0.45 -5.75
C LEU A 163 15.21 0.57 -4.53
N LEU A 164 14.66 0.40 -3.31
CA LEU A 164 15.44 0.40 -2.08
C LEU A 164 16.44 -0.77 -2.07
N ARG A 165 16.00 -1.95 -2.52
CA ARG A 165 16.87 -3.10 -2.72
C ARG A 165 17.99 -2.79 -3.71
N ALA A 166 17.68 -2.19 -4.86
CA ALA A 166 18.68 -1.85 -5.87
C ALA A 166 19.72 -0.83 -5.36
N ALA A 167 19.40 -0.08 -4.29
CA ALA A 167 20.34 0.82 -3.62
C ALA A 167 21.23 0.12 -2.56
N ALA A 168 20.96 -1.14 -2.22
CA ALA A 168 21.74 -1.92 -1.28
C ALA A 168 23.18 -2.13 -1.80
N PRO A 169 24.21 -1.97 -0.95
CA PRO A 169 25.58 -2.24 -1.34
C PRO A 169 25.83 -3.75 -1.47
N ALA A 170 26.55 -4.19 -2.50
CA ALA A 170 26.95 -5.60 -2.70
C ALA A 170 27.77 -6.18 -1.53
N THR A 171 28.41 -5.32 -0.73
CA THR A 171 29.28 -5.64 0.40
C THR A 171 28.59 -5.61 1.77
N ALA A 172 27.25 -5.65 1.83
CA ALA A 172 26.48 -5.31 3.03
C ALA A 172 26.77 -6.13 4.31
N LEU A 173 27.51 -7.25 4.28
CA LEU A 173 27.74 -8.09 5.48
C LEU A 173 29.17 -8.52 5.81
N SER A 174 30.23 -7.91 5.25
CA SER A 174 31.59 -8.16 5.78
C SER A 174 31.87 -7.39 7.09
N ALA A 175 31.25 -6.22 7.30
CA ALA A 175 31.61 -5.31 8.40
C ALA A 175 30.82 -5.50 9.71
N ALA A 176 29.84 -6.42 9.75
CA ALA A 176 29.04 -6.69 10.97
C ALA A 176 29.47 -7.98 11.69
N ALA A 177 30.32 -8.80 11.07
CA ALA A 177 30.93 -9.98 11.69
C ALA A 177 32.28 -9.66 12.37
N SER A 178 32.71 -8.40 12.34
CA SER A 178 33.99 -7.91 12.86
C SER A 178 33.84 -6.82 13.93
N ALA A 179 32.63 -6.62 14.46
CA ALA A 179 32.45 -5.81 15.66
C ALA A 179 32.78 -6.70 16.89
N PRO A 180 33.73 -6.30 17.75
CA PRO A 180 34.18 -7.07 18.91
C PRO A 180 33.10 -7.26 19.98
#